data_AF-A0A7C3SSL4-F1
#
_entry.id   AF-A0A7C3SSL4-F1
#
_cell.length_a   1.000
_cell.length_b   1.000
_cell.length_c   1.000
_cell.angle_alpha   90.00
_cell.angle_beta   90.00
_cell.angle_gamma   90.00
#
_symmetry.space_group_name_H-M   'P 1'
#
loop_
_entity.id
_entity.type
_entity.pdbx_description
1 polymer ?
#
loop_
_entity_poly.entity_id
_entity_poly.type
_entity_poly.pdbx_seq_one_letter_code
_entity_poly.pdbx_strand_id
1 'polypeptide(L)'
;MIKRTMIKKMLIEFTMIIIFCFFVLTSSYSQTIAISTIEQLQLIGTDDISYPANGNYVLTQDIDASATRTWNSGAGFKPLCSFSKPFSGTLDGQGYKITGLYINRPEINAVGLFSYLATHIVVISGNVSSFNVGKVKNLEFVDAEIYGSSNVGCVAGNFMRIGNTNQPGYDERHLIENVKVINSKLKGSSLVGGIVGYGSEGTIQNCFVKDIYIEGDNSLGGLAGSSNTNIIRCCSTGSVLGQGSRIGGLIGLNNNTYSTNISDCFSTCWVIGLDTVGGLIGNNTGNVAKCFAGGVVYGITKTGGLVGDGESSKVQNSFWDINATQQSQSGGGSGLSTNQMLSS
;
A
#
# COMPACT_ATOMS: atom_id res chain seq x y z
N MET A 1 -38.19 -56.24 12.51
CA MET A 1 -36.82 -55.79 12.15
C MET A 1 -36.81 -54.58 11.22
N ILE A 2 -37.66 -54.56 10.18
CA ILE A 2 -37.68 -53.53 9.10
C ILE A 2 -37.99 -52.09 9.58
N LYS A 3 -38.92 -51.89 10.54
CA LYS A 3 -39.27 -50.55 11.06
C LYS A 3 -38.12 -49.82 11.77
N ARG A 4 -37.23 -50.52 12.49
CA ARG A 4 -36.08 -49.91 13.19
C ARG A 4 -35.00 -49.43 12.20
N THR A 5 -34.84 -50.12 11.08
CA THR A 5 -33.86 -49.76 10.04
C THR A 5 -34.29 -48.53 9.27
N MET A 6 -35.59 -48.39 8.96
CA MET A 6 -36.11 -47.18 8.30
C MET A 6 -36.00 -45.93 9.19
N ILE A 7 -36.30 -46.03 10.48
CA ILE A 7 -36.22 -44.88 11.40
C ILE A 7 -34.77 -44.40 11.56
N LYS A 8 -33.79 -45.31 11.65
CA LYS A 8 -32.37 -44.94 11.67
C LYS A 8 -31.92 -44.25 10.38
N LYS A 9 -32.40 -44.71 9.23
CA LYS A 9 -32.06 -44.11 7.93
C LYS A 9 -32.64 -42.68 7.79
N MET A 10 -33.90 -42.49 8.20
CA MET A 10 -34.51 -41.15 8.26
C MET A 10 -33.80 -40.21 9.23
N LEU A 11 -33.40 -40.68 10.41
CA LEU A 11 -32.65 -39.86 11.37
C LEU A 11 -31.28 -39.46 10.81
N ILE A 12 -30.56 -40.36 10.13
CA ILE A 12 -29.27 -40.05 9.49
C ILE A 12 -29.47 -39.02 8.37
N GLU A 13 -30.47 -39.19 7.51
CA GLU A 13 -30.78 -38.24 6.44
C GLU A 13 -31.17 -36.86 6.99
N PHE A 14 -31.99 -36.81 8.05
CA PHE A 14 -32.40 -35.56 8.68
C PHE A 14 -31.21 -34.86 9.38
N THR A 15 -30.33 -35.63 10.02
CA THR A 15 -29.11 -35.09 10.65
C THR A 15 -28.12 -34.59 9.60
N MET A 16 -27.99 -35.28 8.47
CA MET A 16 -27.18 -34.80 7.34
C MET A 16 -27.75 -33.54 6.69
N ILE A 17 -29.08 -33.42 6.58
CA ILE A 17 -29.72 -32.19 6.07
C ILE A 17 -29.50 -31.03 7.04
N ILE A 18 -29.61 -31.24 8.35
CA ILE A 18 -29.31 -30.20 9.34
C ILE A 18 -27.83 -29.81 9.29
N ILE A 19 -26.90 -30.78 9.23
CA ILE A 19 -25.46 -30.51 9.12
C ILE A 19 -25.15 -29.77 7.80
N PHE A 20 -25.77 -30.15 6.69
CA PHE A 20 -25.60 -29.49 5.40
C PHE A 20 -26.18 -28.08 5.40
N CYS A 21 -27.38 -27.87 5.95
CA CYS A 21 -27.94 -26.52 6.14
C CYS A 21 -27.08 -25.67 7.10
N PHE A 22 -26.52 -26.25 8.17
CA PHE A 22 -25.61 -25.56 9.08
C PHE A 22 -24.27 -25.24 8.41
N PHE A 23 -23.77 -26.12 7.52
CA PHE A 23 -22.54 -25.91 6.75
C PHE A 23 -22.72 -24.85 5.63
N VAL A 24 -23.92 -24.78 5.04
CA VAL A 24 -24.30 -23.72 4.09
C VAL A 24 -24.51 -22.38 4.82
N LEU A 25 -24.92 -22.39 6.09
CA LEU A 25 -25.04 -21.17 6.91
C LEU A 25 -23.70 -20.70 7.53
N THR A 26 -22.69 -21.57 7.63
CA THR A 26 -21.35 -21.20 8.15
C THR A 26 -20.31 -20.97 7.06
N SER A 27 -20.55 -21.43 5.82
CA SER A 27 -19.84 -20.92 4.65
C SER A 27 -20.45 -19.57 4.30
N SER A 28 -19.87 -18.50 4.86
CA SER A 28 -20.13 -17.15 4.37
C SER A 28 -19.70 -17.11 2.90
N TYR A 29 -20.66 -17.34 2.00
CA TYR A 29 -20.53 -16.98 0.60
C TYR A 29 -20.35 -15.46 0.62
N SER A 30 -19.09 -15.00 0.68
CA SER A 30 -18.80 -13.58 0.62
C SER A 30 -19.11 -13.15 -0.80
N GLN A 31 -20.36 -12.71 -0.98
CA GLN A 31 -20.87 -12.24 -2.25
C GLN A 31 -19.95 -11.12 -2.74
N THR A 32 -19.34 -11.33 -3.90
CA THR A 32 -18.55 -10.30 -4.55
C THR A 32 -19.46 -9.14 -4.97
N ILE A 33 -19.07 -7.92 -4.61
CA ILE A 33 -19.79 -6.69 -4.90
C ILE A 33 -19.14 -6.04 -6.13
N ALA A 34 -19.91 -5.92 -7.21
CA ALA A 34 -19.46 -5.27 -8.43
C ALA A 34 -19.45 -3.75 -8.28
N ILE A 35 -18.34 -3.11 -8.66
CA ILE A 35 -18.19 -1.66 -8.71
C ILE A 35 -17.94 -1.25 -10.17
N SER A 36 -18.80 -0.39 -10.68
CA SER A 36 -18.79 0.05 -12.08
C SER A 36 -18.76 1.56 -12.23
N THR A 37 -18.91 2.31 -11.13
CA THR A 37 -18.98 3.77 -11.11
C THR A 37 -18.22 4.33 -9.91
N ILE A 38 -17.81 5.61 -10.00
CA ILE A 38 -17.13 6.30 -8.91
C ILE A 38 -18.06 6.53 -7.70
N GLU A 39 -19.37 6.69 -7.94
CA GLU A 39 -20.39 6.80 -6.90
C GLU A 39 -20.52 5.49 -6.10
N GLN A 40 -20.55 4.34 -6.77
CA GLN A 40 -20.53 3.03 -6.09
C GLN A 40 -19.24 2.83 -5.29
N LEU A 41 -18.09 3.24 -5.84
CA LEU A 41 -16.82 3.17 -5.12
C LEU A 41 -16.86 4.00 -3.83
N GLN A 42 -17.47 5.19 -3.85
CA GLN A 42 -17.61 6.09 -2.71
C GLN A 42 -18.47 5.51 -1.56
N LEU A 43 -19.32 4.51 -1.83
CA LEU A 43 -20.17 3.86 -0.83
C LEU A 43 -19.44 2.85 0.07
N ILE A 44 -18.24 2.41 -0.33
CA ILE A 44 -17.46 1.41 0.42
C ILE A 44 -17.18 1.89 1.85
N GLY A 45 -17.60 1.07 2.83
CA GLY A 45 -17.37 1.32 4.25
C GLY A 45 -18.30 2.36 4.87
N THR A 46 -19.29 2.87 4.14
CA THR A 46 -20.37 3.72 4.68
C THR A 46 -21.33 2.90 5.55
N ASP A 47 -22.41 3.53 6.03
CA ASP A 47 -23.45 2.86 6.83
C ASP A 47 -24.42 2.05 5.95
N ASP A 48 -24.26 2.08 4.62
CA ASP A 48 -24.96 1.17 3.72
C ASP A 48 -24.40 -0.24 3.88
N ILE A 49 -25.27 -1.15 4.37
CA ILE A 49 -24.93 -2.55 4.59
C ILE A 49 -24.56 -3.31 3.31
N SER A 50 -24.91 -2.77 2.15
CA SER A 50 -24.59 -3.33 0.82
C SER A 50 -23.11 -3.10 0.44
N TYR A 51 -22.43 -2.16 1.11
CA TYR A 51 -21.04 -1.80 0.87
C TYR A 51 -20.21 -1.84 2.17
N PRO A 52 -20.10 -3.00 2.85
CA PRO A 52 -19.41 -3.11 4.13
C PRO A 52 -17.88 -2.94 3.98
N ALA A 53 -17.22 -2.41 5.03
CA ALA A 53 -15.77 -2.16 5.02
C ALA A 53 -14.90 -3.45 4.92
N ASN A 54 -15.49 -4.61 5.20
CA ASN A 54 -14.89 -5.94 5.06
C ASN A 54 -15.43 -6.74 3.85
N GLY A 55 -16.10 -6.07 2.90
CA GLY A 55 -16.63 -6.69 1.69
C GLY A 55 -15.57 -7.07 0.66
N ASN A 56 -15.92 -7.97 -0.26
CA ASN A 56 -15.09 -8.30 -1.41
C ASN A 56 -15.64 -7.59 -2.64
N TYR A 57 -14.84 -6.72 -3.24
CA TYR A 57 -15.21 -5.84 -4.33
C TYR A 57 -14.41 -6.18 -5.58
N VAL A 58 -15.07 -6.13 -6.74
CA VAL A 58 -14.42 -6.21 -8.05
C VAL A 58 -14.81 -5.02 -8.89
N LEU A 59 -13.83 -4.38 -9.55
CA LEU A 59 -14.16 -3.46 -10.63
C LEU A 59 -14.65 -4.25 -11.84
N THR A 60 -15.70 -3.78 -12.51
CA THR A 60 -16.24 -4.43 -13.72
C THR A 60 -15.98 -3.63 -15.00
N GLN A 61 -15.44 -2.43 -14.87
CA GLN A 61 -15.01 -1.55 -15.96
C GLN A 61 -14.05 -0.49 -15.42
N ASP A 62 -13.41 0.24 -16.33
CA ASP A 62 -12.68 1.46 -15.98
C ASP A 62 -13.62 2.49 -15.35
N ILE A 63 -13.11 3.23 -14.36
CA ILE A 63 -13.82 4.29 -13.66
C ILE A 63 -13.18 5.63 -14.01
N ASP A 64 -13.96 6.52 -14.61
CA ASP A 64 -13.63 7.94 -14.71
C ASP A 64 -14.03 8.64 -13.41
N ALA A 65 -13.04 9.09 -12.65
CA ALA A 65 -13.18 9.81 -11.39
C ALA A 65 -12.96 11.33 -11.55
N SER A 66 -12.82 11.85 -12.77
CA SER A 66 -12.56 13.28 -13.01
C SER A 66 -13.65 14.19 -12.43
N ALA A 67 -14.90 13.72 -12.39
CA ALA A 67 -16.03 14.42 -11.77
C ALA A 67 -15.81 14.69 -10.27
N THR A 68 -14.97 13.90 -9.59
CA THR A 68 -14.70 14.07 -8.15
C THR A 68 -14.11 15.44 -7.84
N ARG A 69 -13.48 16.13 -8.80
CA ARG A 69 -12.91 17.48 -8.59
C ARG A 69 -13.92 18.51 -8.08
N THR A 70 -15.20 18.38 -8.43
CA THR A 70 -16.26 19.31 -7.97
C THR A 70 -17.00 18.81 -6.74
N TRP A 71 -16.73 17.59 -6.28
CA TRP A 71 -17.39 17.00 -5.11
C TRP A 71 -16.96 17.68 -3.82
N ASN A 72 -17.82 17.59 -2.80
CA ASN A 72 -17.54 18.09 -1.46
C ASN A 72 -17.08 19.56 -1.45
N SER A 73 -17.77 20.43 -2.18
CA SER A 73 -17.43 21.85 -2.34
C SER A 73 -16.01 22.08 -2.89
N GLY A 74 -15.56 21.21 -3.80
CA GLY A 74 -14.23 21.27 -4.41
C GLY A 74 -13.14 20.55 -3.59
N ALA A 75 -13.46 19.93 -2.45
CA ALA A 75 -12.50 19.14 -1.67
C ALA A 75 -12.20 17.76 -2.29
N GLY A 76 -12.92 17.37 -3.34
CA GLY A 76 -12.67 16.10 -4.02
C GLY A 76 -13.42 14.92 -3.44
N PHE A 77 -13.01 13.72 -3.86
CA PHE A 77 -13.46 12.45 -3.31
C PHE A 77 -13.19 12.38 -1.79
N LYS A 78 -14.06 11.69 -1.04
CA LYS A 78 -13.88 11.47 0.39
C LYS A 78 -13.11 10.17 0.58
N PRO A 79 -11.91 10.17 1.20
CA PRO A 79 -11.19 8.94 1.52
C PRO A 79 -12.11 7.90 2.17
N LEU A 80 -12.01 6.67 1.68
CA LEU A 80 -12.81 5.55 2.14
C LEU A 80 -12.30 5.06 3.50
N CYS A 81 -13.24 4.61 4.34
CA CYS A 81 -12.95 4.05 5.65
C CYS A 81 -12.18 4.99 6.58
N SER A 82 -11.96 4.56 7.83
CA SER A 82 -11.28 5.35 8.86
C SER A 82 -10.55 4.43 9.84
N PHE A 83 -9.83 5.00 10.80
CA PHE A 83 -9.20 4.21 11.86
C PHE A 83 -10.21 3.37 12.67
N SER A 84 -11.40 3.91 12.95
CA SER A 84 -12.45 3.22 13.71
C SER A 84 -13.22 2.18 12.90
N LYS A 85 -13.17 2.27 11.56
CA LYS A 85 -13.79 1.35 10.63
C LYS A 85 -12.87 1.15 9.42
N PRO A 86 -11.74 0.44 9.59
CA PRO A 86 -10.74 0.29 8.54
C PRO A 86 -11.27 -0.57 7.39
N PHE A 87 -10.77 -0.33 6.19
CA PHE A 87 -11.00 -1.25 5.10
C PHE A 87 -10.24 -2.55 5.39
N SER A 88 -10.99 -3.61 5.60
CA SER A 88 -10.49 -4.95 5.93
C SER A 88 -11.00 -6.01 4.97
N GLY A 89 -11.54 -5.59 3.83
CA GLY A 89 -12.02 -6.44 2.75
C GLY A 89 -11.01 -6.54 1.59
N THR A 90 -11.49 -6.92 0.42
CA THR A 90 -10.67 -6.97 -0.82
C THR A 90 -11.24 -6.02 -1.86
N LEU A 91 -10.40 -5.21 -2.49
CA LEU A 91 -10.71 -4.51 -3.74
C LEU A 91 -9.81 -5.07 -4.85
N ASP A 92 -10.40 -5.84 -5.76
CA ASP A 92 -9.74 -6.37 -6.94
C ASP A 92 -10.12 -5.52 -8.16
N GLY A 93 -9.15 -4.77 -8.69
CA GLY A 93 -9.35 -3.97 -9.88
C GLY A 93 -9.53 -4.79 -11.15
N GLN A 94 -9.24 -6.09 -11.16
CA GLN A 94 -9.26 -6.96 -12.34
C GLN A 94 -8.47 -6.42 -13.56
N GLY A 95 -7.53 -5.50 -13.32
CA GLY A 95 -6.75 -4.79 -14.35
C GLY A 95 -7.39 -3.49 -14.85
N TYR A 96 -8.59 -3.13 -14.39
CA TYR A 96 -9.25 -1.87 -14.72
C TYR A 96 -8.59 -0.67 -14.04
N LYS A 97 -8.92 0.51 -14.57
CA LYS A 97 -8.33 1.79 -14.18
C LYS A 97 -9.29 2.63 -13.35
N ILE A 98 -8.73 3.47 -12.48
CA ILE A 98 -9.39 4.66 -11.94
C ILE A 98 -8.61 5.87 -12.47
N THR A 99 -9.27 6.69 -13.30
CA THR A 99 -8.64 7.85 -13.96
C THR A 99 -9.11 9.15 -13.34
N GLY A 100 -8.22 10.12 -13.13
CA GLY A 100 -8.60 11.48 -12.73
C GLY A 100 -9.11 11.62 -11.30
N LEU A 101 -8.78 10.69 -10.39
CA LEU A 101 -9.20 10.76 -8.99
C LEU A 101 -8.62 12.01 -8.33
N TYR A 102 -9.49 12.88 -7.81
CA TYR A 102 -9.10 14.12 -7.15
C TYR A 102 -9.47 14.10 -5.66
N ILE A 103 -8.50 14.31 -4.78
CA ILE A 103 -8.69 14.45 -3.32
C ILE A 103 -7.88 15.66 -2.84
N ASN A 104 -8.53 16.70 -2.32
CA ASN A 104 -7.86 17.90 -1.82
C ASN A 104 -8.23 18.18 -0.37
N ARG A 105 -7.42 17.66 0.56
CA ARG A 105 -7.64 17.71 2.00
C ARG A 105 -6.35 18.07 2.74
N PRO A 106 -5.73 19.24 2.47
CA PRO A 106 -4.37 19.57 2.88
C PRO A 106 -4.17 19.62 4.41
N GLU A 107 -5.25 19.76 5.18
CA GLU A 107 -5.22 19.79 6.65
C GLU A 107 -5.48 18.43 7.30
N ILE A 108 -5.74 17.39 6.50
CA ILE A 108 -6.16 16.08 7.00
C ILE A 108 -5.02 15.07 6.82
N ASN A 109 -4.79 14.27 7.85
CA ASN A 109 -3.88 13.14 7.79
C ASN A 109 -4.55 11.92 7.16
N ALA A 110 -3.76 10.94 6.71
CA ALA A 110 -4.23 9.67 6.20
C ALA A 110 -5.13 9.83 4.97
N VAL A 111 -4.55 10.37 3.90
CA VAL A 111 -5.26 10.71 2.67
C VAL A 111 -4.83 9.77 1.53
N GLY A 112 -5.82 9.13 0.91
CA GLY A 112 -5.69 8.26 -0.25
C GLY A 112 -7.07 7.78 -0.69
N LEU A 113 -7.14 6.82 -1.63
CA LEU A 113 -8.41 6.15 -1.89
C LEU A 113 -9.00 5.60 -0.58
N PHE A 114 -8.18 4.92 0.22
CA PHE A 114 -8.48 4.56 1.59
C PHE A 114 -7.74 5.47 2.58
N SER A 115 -8.42 5.93 3.62
CA SER A 115 -7.74 6.54 4.76
C SER A 115 -6.95 5.47 5.53
N TYR A 116 -7.59 4.33 5.80
CA TYR A 116 -7.01 3.17 6.47
C TYR A 116 -7.36 1.88 5.74
N LEU A 117 -6.33 1.21 5.23
CA LEU A 117 -6.37 -0.17 4.74
C LEU A 117 -5.64 -1.05 5.75
N ALA A 118 -6.37 -1.87 6.51
CA ALA A 118 -5.85 -2.42 7.75
C ALA A 118 -6.56 -3.71 8.21
N THR A 119 -6.08 -4.28 9.32
CA THR A 119 -6.72 -5.44 9.95
C THR A 119 -7.92 -4.94 10.70
N HIS A 120 -8.95 -5.78 10.72
CA HIS A 120 -10.01 -5.65 11.69
C HIS A 120 -10.14 -6.94 12.48
N ILE A 121 -9.91 -6.84 13.79
CA ILE A 121 -10.01 -7.95 14.73
C ILE A 121 -11.15 -7.66 15.70
N VAL A 122 -12.12 -8.56 15.78
CA VAL A 122 -13.21 -8.47 16.78
C VAL A 122 -12.94 -9.52 17.84
N VAL A 123 -12.81 -9.10 19.10
CA VAL A 123 -12.60 -9.98 20.24
C VAL A 123 -13.86 -10.00 21.10
N ILE A 124 -14.43 -11.18 21.34
CA ILE A 124 -15.61 -11.39 22.20
C ILE A 124 -15.19 -12.34 23.33
N SER A 125 -15.37 -11.90 24.57
CA SER A 125 -15.05 -12.69 25.77
C SER A 125 -13.62 -13.24 25.80
N GLY A 126 -12.66 -12.44 25.31
CA GLY A 126 -11.24 -12.82 25.24
C GLY A 126 -10.85 -13.69 24.04
N ASN A 127 -11.80 -14.07 23.17
CA ASN A 127 -11.55 -14.86 21.97
C ASN A 127 -11.72 -14.02 20.71
N VAL A 128 -10.84 -14.19 19.73
CA VAL A 128 -10.99 -13.57 18.42
C VAL A 128 -12.19 -14.20 17.70
N SER A 129 -13.22 -13.39 17.49
CA SER A 129 -14.48 -13.75 16.83
C SER A 129 -14.48 -13.46 15.33
N SER A 130 -13.67 -12.49 14.87
CA SER A 130 -13.42 -12.26 13.45
C SER A 130 -12.04 -11.68 13.22
N PHE A 131 -11.39 -12.08 12.13
CA PHE A 131 -10.11 -11.54 11.67
C PHE A 131 -10.21 -11.29 10.17
N ASN A 132 -10.13 -10.03 9.77
CA ASN A 132 -10.18 -9.61 8.37
C ASN A 132 -8.96 -8.75 8.02
N VAL A 133 -8.50 -8.85 6.78
CA VAL A 133 -7.33 -8.13 6.29
C VAL A 133 -7.65 -7.33 5.03
N GLY A 134 -7.34 -6.03 5.04
CA GLY A 134 -7.44 -5.19 3.85
C GLY A 134 -6.52 -5.67 2.72
N LYS A 135 -7.06 -5.81 1.52
CA LYS A 135 -6.34 -6.18 0.30
C LYS A 135 -6.75 -5.27 -0.87
N VAL A 136 -5.78 -4.73 -1.59
CA VAL A 136 -6.00 -4.05 -2.89
C VAL A 136 -5.12 -4.71 -3.92
N LYS A 137 -5.69 -5.11 -5.05
CA LYS A 137 -4.91 -5.76 -6.11
C LYS A 137 -5.40 -5.47 -7.52
N ASN A 138 -4.51 -5.66 -8.50
CA ASN A 138 -4.81 -5.60 -9.93
C ASN A 138 -5.49 -4.29 -10.34
N LEU A 139 -5.00 -3.15 -9.87
CA LEU A 139 -5.66 -1.85 -10.05
C LEU A 139 -4.66 -0.84 -10.62
N GLU A 140 -5.11 -0.03 -11.57
CA GLU A 140 -4.31 1.05 -12.13
C GLU A 140 -4.93 2.41 -11.79
N PHE A 141 -4.15 3.32 -11.23
CA PHE A 141 -4.50 4.72 -11.07
C PHE A 141 -3.81 5.53 -12.15
N VAL A 142 -4.56 6.37 -12.85
CA VAL A 142 -4.04 7.27 -13.90
C VAL A 142 -4.47 8.69 -13.58
N ASP A 143 -3.56 9.67 -13.67
CA ASP A 143 -3.86 11.09 -13.51
C ASP A 143 -4.51 11.43 -12.15
N ALA A 144 -4.11 10.74 -11.08
CA ALA A 144 -4.64 11.01 -9.74
C ALA A 144 -3.96 12.25 -9.13
N GLU A 145 -4.74 13.12 -8.49
CA GLU A 145 -4.28 14.29 -7.75
C GLU A 145 -4.71 14.19 -6.29
N ILE A 146 -3.77 13.97 -5.37
CA ILE A 146 -4.06 13.69 -3.97
C ILE A 146 -3.23 14.59 -3.06
N TYR A 147 -3.94 15.43 -2.30
CA TYR A 147 -3.36 16.42 -1.41
C TYR A 147 -3.84 16.19 0.03
N GLY A 148 -2.89 16.02 0.95
CA GLY A 148 -3.13 15.81 2.38
C GLY A 148 -2.14 16.56 3.26
N SER A 149 -2.23 16.41 4.58
CA SER A 149 -1.20 16.86 5.52
C SER A 149 -0.13 15.77 5.65
N SER A 150 -0.33 14.79 6.54
CA SER A 150 0.58 13.65 6.70
C SER A 150 -0.04 12.34 6.21
N ASN A 151 0.80 11.36 5.86
CA ASN A 151 0.38 10.01 5.46
C ASN A 151 -0.48 10.07 4.20
N VAL A 152 0.14 10.48 3.09
CA VAL A 152 -0.53 10.63 1.80
C VAL A 152 -0.08 9.52 0.86
N GLY A 153 -1.03 8.78 0.29
CA GLY A 153 -0.73 7.81 -0.76
C GLY A 153 -1.90 7.51 -1.67
N CYS A 154 -1.63 7.03 -2.88
CA CYS A 154 -2.71 6.85 -3.87
C CYS A 154 -3.68 5.74 -3.46
N VAL A 155 -3.16 4.60 -3.00
CA VAL A 155 -3.98 3.49 -2.50
C VAL A 155 -4.47 3.78 -1.10
N ALA A 156 -3.55 4.13 -0.19
CA ALA A 156 -3.89 4.35 1.20
C ALA A 156 -3.04 5.41 1.87
N GLY A 157 -3.64 6.20 2.76
CA GLY A 157 -2.88 7.00 3.71
C GLY A 157 -2.12 6.10 4.70
N ASN A 158 -2.85 5.19 5.36
CA ASN A 158 -2.28 4.17 6.25
C ASN A 158 -2.57 2.76 5.75
N PHE A 159 -1.51 1.96 5.70
CA PHE A 159 -1.52 0.53 5.40
C PHE A 159 -0.94 -0.22 6.59
N MET A 160 -1.77 -0.71 7.50
CA MET A 160 -1.26 -1.17 8.80
C MET A 160 -2.08 -2.25 9.47
N ARG A 161 -1.44 -3.06 10.31
CA ARG A 161 -2.17 -3.86 11.30
C ARG A 161 -2.73 -2.96 12.41
N ILE A 162 -4.02 -3.07 12.70
CA ILE A 162 -4.70 -2.49 13.87
C ILE A 162 -5.08 -3.65 14.81
N GLY A 163 -4.68 -3.57 16.08
CA GLY A 163 -4.96 -4.56 17.13
C GLY A 163 -3.73 -5.36 17.61
N ASN A 164 -3.83 -5.97 18.79
CA ASN A 164 -2.71 -6.64 19.47
C ASN A 164 -2.22 -7.90 18.72
N THR A 165 -0.90 -8.01 18.57
CA THR A 165 -0.17 -8.79 17.57
C THR A 165 0.28 -10.19 18.01
N ASN A 166 -0.12 -10.65 19.20
CA ASN A 166 0.46 -11.86 19.80
C ASN A 166 -0.52 -13.04 19.91
N GLN A 167 -1.61 -13.05 19.14
CA GLN A 167 -2.55 -14.18 19.08
C GLN A 167 -2.09 -15.16 17.98
N PRO A 168 -1.72 -16.41 18.32
CA PRO A 168 -1.34 -17.43 17.35
C PRO A 168 -2.50 -17.76 16.39
N GLY A 169 -2.20 -18.02 15.11
CA GLY A 169 -3.18 -18.51 14.13
C GLY A 169 -3.70 -17.49 13.11
N TYR A 170 -3.17 -16.27 13.10
CA TYR A 170 -3.55 -15.22 12.14
C TYR A 170 -2.34 -14.78 11.30
N ASP A 171 -1.97 -15.59 10.31
CA ASP A 171 -0.80 -15.36 9.44
C ASP A 171 -1.11 -14.49 8.21
N GLU A 172 -2.40 -14.27 7.92
CA GLU A 172 -2.80 -13.39 6.82
C GLU A 172 -2.45 -11.93 7.15
N ARG A 173 -1.80 -11.26 6.19
CA ARG A 173 -1.42 -9.86 6.30
C ARG A 173 -2.15 -9.03 5.25
N HIS A 174 -2.21 -7.72 5.48
CA HIS A 174 -2.65 -6.80 4.44
C HIS A 174 -1.74 -6.87 3.22
N LEU A 175 -2.35 -6.69 2.06
CA LEU A 175 -1.67 -6.85 0.77
C LEU A 175 -2.04 -5.70 -0.17
N ILE A 176 -1.01 -5.10 -0.76
CA ILE A 176 -1.14 -4.32 -1.98
C ILE A 176 -0.35 -5.05 -3.05
N GLU A 177 -1.02 -5.52 -4.11
CA GLU A 177 -0.40 -6.35 -5.14
C GLU A 177 -0.78 -5.90 -6.54
N ASN A 178 0.20 -5.84 -7.45
CA ASN A 178 -0.07 -5.55 -8.86
C ASN A 178 -0.88 -4.25 -9.04
N VAL A 179 -0.45 -3.21 -8.31
CA VAL A 179 -1.01 -1.86 -8.42
C VAL A 179 -0.08 -0.99 -9.23
N LYS A 180 -0.66 -0.20 -10.13
CA LYS A 180 0.06 0.79 -10.93
C LYS A 180 -0.44 2.19 -10.58
N VAL A 181 0.47 3.15 -10.48
CA VAL A 181 0.13 4.57 -10.33
C VAL A 181 0.91 5.33 -11.39
N ILE A 182 0.19 5.99 -12.30
CA ILE A 182 0.75 6.57 -13.52
C ILE A 182 0.36 8.03 -13.64
N ASN A 183 1.34 8.90 -13.89
CA ASN A 183 1.13 10.33 -14.15
C ASN A 183 0.34 11.04 -13.03
N SER A 184 0.59 10.64 -11.78
CA SER A 184 -0.16 11.15 -10.63
C SER A 184 0.66 12.17 -9.83
N LYS A 185 -0.05 13.08 -9.18
CA LYS A 185 0.50 14.15 -8.34
C LYS A 185 0.06 13.98 -6.90
N LEU A 186 1.02 13.85 -6.00
CA LEU A 186 0.78 13.73 -4.56
C LEU A 186 1.51 14.85 -3.82
N LYS A 187 0.82 15.48 -2.87
CA LYS A 187 1.42 16.52 -2.00
C LYS A 187 1.00 16.36 -0.55
N GLY A 188 1.94 16.54 0.36
CA GLY A 188 1.67 16.64 1.80
C GLY A 188 2.87 17.18 2.58
N SER A 189 2.70 17.44 3.87
CA SER A 189 3.77 17.87 4.76
C SER A 189 4.75 16.73 5.06
N SER A 190 4.25 15.54 5.40
CA SER A 190 5.14 14.40 5.70
C SER A 190 4.55 13.05 5.32
N LEU A 191 5.40 12.02 5.19
CA LEU A 191 4.97 10.64 4.94
C LEU A 191 4.13 10.55 3.66
N VAL A 192 4.70 10.98 2.54
CA VAL A 192 4.04 10.93 1.22
C VAL A 192 4.67 9.84 0.39
N GLY A 193 3.86 8.93 -0.15
CA GLY A 193 4.33 7.99 -1.14
C GLY A 193 3.32 7.59 -2.20
N GLY A 194 3.80 7.21 -3.38
CA GLY A 194 2.94 6.94 -4.54
C GLY A 194 1.84 5.90 -4.29
N ILE A 195 2.13 4.86 -3.50
CA ILE A 195 1.16 3.82 -3.13
C ILE A 195 0.60 4.08 -1.73
N VAL A 196 1.49 4.23 -0.73
CA VAL A 196 1.10 4.44 0.67
C VAL A 196 1.85 5.60 1.32
N GLY A 197 1.18 6.31 2.22
CA GLY A 197 1.87 7.28 3.09
C GLY A 197 2.70 6.58 4.17
N TYR A 198 2.03 5.74 4.97
CA TYR A 198 2.64 4.94 6.02
C TYR A 198 2.26 3.46 5.90
N GLY A 199 3.26 2.59 5.85
CA GLY A 199 3.11 1.14 5.85
C GLY A 199 3.60 0.48 7.14
N SER A 200 2.86 -0.49 7.66
CA SER A 200 3.26 -1.32 8.81
C SER A 200 2.71 -2.74 8.70
N GLU A 201 3.57 -3.74 8.87
CA GLU A 201 3.15 -5.15 9.05
C GLU A 201 2.24 -5.69 7.92
N GLY A 202 2.63 -5.45 6.68
CA GLY A 202 1.96 -5.92 5.47
C GLY A 202 2.96 -6.22 4.34
N THR A 203 2.44 -6.53 3.16
CA THR A 203 3.24 -6.73 1.95
C THR A 203 2.75 -5.81 0.84
N ILE A 204 3.68 -5.10 0.21
CA ILE A 204 3.48 -4.36 -1.03
C ILE A 204 4.34 -5.04 -2.10
N GLN A 205 3.72 -5.64 -3.10
CA GLN A 205 4.45 -6.41 -4.10
C GLN A 205 3.99 -6.17 -5.54
N ASN A 206 4.91 -6.31 -6.48
CA ASN A 206 4.63 -6.19 -7.92
C ASN A 206 3.98 -4.83 -8.27
N CYS A 207 4.33 -3.75 -7.56
CA CYS A 207 3.73 -2.43 -7.75
C CYS A 207 4.64 -1.51 -8.57
N PHE A 208 4.04 -0.76 -9.49
CA PHE A 208 4.76 0.10 -10.42
C PHE A 208 4.26 1.53 -10.30
N VAL A 209 5.10 2.43 -9.81
CA VAL A 209 4.83 3.86 -9.80
C VAL A 209 5.60 4.50 -10.94
N LYS A 210 4.90 5.16 -11.86
CA LYS A 210 5.49 5.71 -13.07
C LYS A 210 5.07 7.17 -13.24
N ASP A 211 6.05 7.99 -13.58
CA ASP A 211 5.86 9.41 -13.89
C ASP A 211 5.15 10.15 -12.73
N ILE A 212 5.51 9.80 -11.49
CA ILE A 212 4.93 10.40 -10.28
C ILE A 212 5.54 11.78 -10.02
N TYR A 213 4.73 12.73 -9.55
CA TYR A 213 5.21 13.96 -8.92
C TYR A 213 4.84 13.94 -7.45
N ILE A 214 5.85 13.89 -6.56
CA ILE A 214 5.68 13.96 -5.11
C ILE A 214 6.33 15.23 -4.59
N GLU A 215 5.60 16.00 -3.80
CA GLU A 215 6.11 17.19 -3.13
C GLU A 215 5.75 17.17 -1.64
N GLY A 216 6.71 17.52 -0.78
CA GLY A 216 6.47 17.65 0.64
C GLY A 216 7.68 18.11 1.43
N ASP A 217 7.66 17.90 2.74
CA ASP A 217 8.77 18.28 3.63
C ASP A 217 9.59 17.04 4.04
N ASN A 218 9.01 16.12 4.82
CA ASN A 218 9.75 15.00 5.42
C ASN A 218 9.23 13.61 5.03
N SER A 219 10.12 12.63 4.94
CA SER A 219 9.78 11.22 4.71
C SER A 219 8.95 11.00 3.44
N LEU A 220 9.56 11.26 2.29
CA LEU A 220 8.91 11.12 0.97
C LEU A 220 9.56 9.97 0.20
N GLY A 221 8.74 9.16 -0.46
CA GLY A 221 9.23 8.08 -1.32
C GLY A 221 8.32 7.85 -2.52
N GLY A 222 8.89 7.53 -3.69
CA GLY A 222 8.09 7.26 -4.89
C GLY A 222 7.02 6.17 -4.70
N LEU A 223 7.27 5.19 -3.82
CA LEU A 223 6.31 4.14 -3.46
C LEU A 223 5.70 4.37 -2.08
N ALA A 224 6.52 4.64 -1.06
CA ALA A 224 6.08 4.77 0.33
C ALA A 224 6.79 5.92 1.06
N GLY A 225 6.04 6.73 1.82
CA GLY A 225 6.64 7.77 2.67
C GLY A 225 7.47 7.17 3.80
N SER A 226 6.85 6.28 4.58
CA SER A 226 7.54 5.41 5.54
C SER A 226 7.03 3.98 5.46
N SER A 227 7.91 3.02 5.65
CA SER A 227 7.59 1.59 5.59
C SER A 227 8.19 0.82 6.76
N ASN A 228 7.36 -0.02 7.38
CA ASN A 228 7.73 -1.21 8.13
C ASN A 228 7.05 -2.44 7.50
N THR A 229 7.11 -2.54 6.17
CA THR A 229 6.43 -3.58 5.37
C THR A 229 7.42 -4.31 4.47
N ASN A 230 7.05 -5.53 4.05
CA ASN A 230 7.77 -6.20 2.99
C ASN A 230 7.48 -5.48 1.67
N ILE A 231 8.51 -5.01 0.98
CA ILE A 231 8.39 -4.33 -0.31
C ILE A 231 9.19 -5.13 -1.34
N ILE A 232 8.49 -5.77 -2.29
CA ILE A 232 9.08 -6.80 -3.14
C ILE A 232 8.71 -6.56 -4.61
N ARG A 233 9.69 -6.51 -5.51
CA ARG A 233 9.45 -6.32 -6.95
C ARG A 233 8.64 -5.04 -7.24
N CYS A 234 9.03 -3.93 -6.61
CA CYS A 234 8.38 -2.64 -6.76
C CYS A 234 9.31 -1.62 -7.40
N CYS A 235 8.75 -0.67 -8.15
CA CYS A 235 9.55 0.41 -8.72
C CYS A 235 8.89 1.78 -8.72
N SER A 236 9.71 2.80 -8.90
CA SER A 236 9.30 4.20 -8.99
C SER A 236 10.10 4.96 -10.06
N THR A 237 9.39 5.76 -10.87
CA THR A 237 9.96 6.77 -11.77
C THR A 237 9.20 8.09 -11.61
N GLY A 238 9.87 9.22 -11.87
CA GLY A 238 9.27 10.55 -11.71
C GLY A 238 10.14 11.49 -10.87
N SER A 239 9.52 12.33 -10.06
CA SER A 239 10.19 13.33 -9.20
C SER A 239 9.69 13.24 -7.76
N VAL A 240 10.63 13.24 -6.81
CA VAL A 240 10.35 13.29 -5.36
C VAL A 240 11.08 14.51 -4.78
N LEU A 241 10.31 15.53 -4.41
CA LEU A 241 10.79 16.85 -4.04
C LEU A 241 10.48 17.14 -2.56
N GLY A 242 11.50 16.96 -1.72
CA GLY A 242 11.45 17.22 -0.28
C GLY A 242 12.14 18.51 0.13
N GLN A 243 11.57 19.20 1.11
CA GLN A 243 12.18 20.37 1.76
C GLN A 243 12.90 20.02 3.07
N GLY A 244 12.86 18.76 3.51
CA GLY A 244 13.41 18.33 4.78
C GLY A 244 14.30 17.09 4.65
N SER A 245 13.99 16.09 5.49
CA SER A 245 14.79 14.87 5.69
C SER A 245 14.07 13.62 5.21
N ARG A 246 14.83 12.53 5.02
CA ARG A 246 14.37 11.17 4.69
C ARG A 246 13.65 11.13 3.34
N ILE A 247 14.33 11.60 2.30
CA ILE A 247 13.80 11.62 0.95
C ILE A 247 14.43 10.49 0.16
N GLY A 248 13.60 9.55 -0.31
CA GLY A 248 14.05 8.42 -1.11
C GLY A 248 13.38 8.38 -2.47
N GLY A 249 14.04 7.82 -3.47
CA GLY A 249 13.39 7.60 -4.76
C GLY A 249 12.23 6.61 -4.67
N LEU A 250 12.35 5.55 -3.84
CA LEU A 250 11.30 4.55 -3.59
C LEU A 250 10.67 4.70 -2.21
N ILE A 251 11.48 4.83 -1.15
CA ILE A 251 11.01 4.83 0.24
C ILE A 251 11.68 5.98 1.00
N GLY A 252 10.92 6.84 1.67
CA GLY A 252 11.51 7.90 2.50
C GLY A 252 12.24 7.34 3.72
N LEU A 253 11.49 6.67 4.59
CA LEU A 253 11.99 6.02 5.80
C LEU A 253 11.67 4.53 5.81
N ASN A 254 12.69 3.67 5.91
CA ASN A 254 12.52 2.25 6.16
C ASN A 254 12.90 1.90 7.60
N ASN A 255 11.89 1.55 8.40
CA ASN A 255 12.04 1.14 9.78
C ASN A 255 11.85 -0.38 9.90
N ASN A 256 12.78 -1.05 10.57
CA ASN A 256 12.81 -2.52 10.63
C ASN A 256 12.24 -3.12 11.92
N THR A 257 11.18 -2.51 12.47
CA THR A 257 10.57 -3.02 13.71
C THR A 257 10.02 -4.45 13.56
N TYR A 258 9.62 -4.85 12.34
CA TYR A 258 9.00 -6.15 12.05
C TYR A 258 9.88 -7.10 11.23
N SER A 259 11.20 -6.91 11.20
CA SER A 259 12.12 -7.74 10.39
C SER A 259 11.73 -7.78 8.91
N THR A 260 11.34 -6.62 8.37
CA THR A 260 10.84 -6.47 7.01
C THR A 260 11.96 -6.53 5.99
N ASN A 261 11.62 -7.01 4.80
CA ASN A 261 12.55 -7.18 3.70
C ASN A 261 12.16 -6.28 2.52
N ILE A 262 13.13 -5.51 2.03
CA ILE A 262 13.01 -4.79 0.76
C ILE A 262 13.84 -5.56 -0.26
N SER A 263 13.20 -6.09 -1.30
CA SER A 263 13.96 -6.81 -2.33
C SER A 263 13.46 -6.66 -3.75
N ASP A 264 14.39 -6.78 -4.69
CA ASP A 264 14.11 -6.76 -6.13
C ASP A 264 13.43 -5.46 -6.57
N CYS A 265 13.77 -4.34 -5.93
CA CYS A 265 13.12 -3.05 -6.14
C CYS A 265 14.07 -2.04 -6.79
N PHE A 266 13.52 -1.06 -7.50
CA PHE A 266 14.35 0.02 -8.04
C PHE A 266 13.68 1.38 -8.07
N SER A 267 14.51 2.43 -8.14
CA SER A 267 14.04 3.78 -8.43
C SER A 267 14.91 4.46 -9.48
N THR A 268 14.27 5.19 -10.37
CA THR A 268 14.91 6.14 -11.29
C THR A 268 14.39 7.56 -11.10
N CYS A 269 13.74 7.82 -9.96
CA CYS A 269 13.22 9.13 -9.63
C CYS A 269 14.34 10.18 -9.55
N TRP A 270 14.05 11.40 -9.99
CA TRP A 270 14.81 12.57 -9.59
C TRP A 270 14.46 12.91 -8.15
N VAL A 271 15.44 12.85 -7.25
CA VAL A 271 15.25 13.03 -5.82
C VAL A 271 15.93 14.32 -5.36
N ILE A 272 15.17 15.20 -4.71
CA ILE A 272 15.69 16.41 -4.07
C ILE A 272 15.32 16.39 -2.59
N GLY A 273 16.29 16.64 -1.70
CA GLY A 273 16.05 16.87 -0.27
C GLY A 273 17.14 17.74 0.35
N LEU A 274 17.04 18.04 1.65
CA LEU A 274 18.07 18.80 2.36
C LEU A 274 19.02 17.90 3.15
N ASP A 275 18.48 17.02 3.98
CA ASP A 275 19.29 16.27 4.96
C ASP A 275 19.63 14.84 4.51
N THR A 276 18.79 13.88 4.84
CA THR A 276 18.96 12.46 4.49
C THR A 276 18.27 12.14 3.17
N VAL A 277 19.07 11.98 2.11
CA VAL A 277 18.57 11.82 0.74
C VAL A 277 19.22 10.59 0.07
N GLY A 278 18.41 9.66 -0.41
CA GLY A 278 18.89 8.45 -1.09
C GLY A 278 18.21 8.19 -2.42
N GLY A 279 18.95 7.66 -3.40
CA GLY A 279 18.36 7.33 -4.69
C GLY A 279 17.27 6.25 -4.62
N LEU A 280 17.35 5.31 -3.66
CA LEU A 280 16.29 4.34 -3.37
C LEU A 280 15.60 4.63 -2.03
N ILE A 281 16.39 4.76 -0.96
CA ILE A 281 15.88 4.92 0.41
C ILE A 281 16.53 6.12 1.09
N GLY A 282 15.75 7.04 1.64
CA GLY A 282 16.27 8.19 2.38
C GLY A 282 17.02 7.77 3.65
N ASN A 283 16.31 7.11 4.57
CA ASN A 283 16.89 6.53 5.78
C ASN A 283 16.49 5.06 5.93
N ASN A 284 17.45 4.19 6.22
CA ASN A 284 17.27 2.74 6.28
C ASN A 284 17.82 2.15 7.57
N THR A 285 16.98 1.38 8.27
CA THR A 285 17.39 0.54 9.41
C THR A 285 17.16 -0.95 9.16
N GLY A 286 16.71 -1.31 7.94
CA GLY A 286 16.26 -2.67 7.59
C GLY A 286 17.10 -3.40 6.56
N ASN A 287 16.59 -4.57 6.18
CA ASN A 287 17.20 -5.43 5.17
C ASN A 287 16.85 -4.94 3.77
N VAL A 288 17.87 -4.75 2.93
CA VAL A 288 17.73 -4.37 1.53
C VAL A 288 18.54 -5.34 0.68
N ALA A 289 17.91 -5.97 -0.30
CA ALA A 289 18.55 -6.98 -1.15
C ALA A 289 18.18 -6.80 -2.63
N LYS A 290 19.14 -6.95 -3.55
CA LYS A 290 18.86 -6.94 -5.00
C LYS A 290 18.13 -5.68 -5.49
N CYS A 291 18.49 -4.53 -4.95
CA CYS A 291 17.84 -3.27 -5.30
C CYS A 291 18.75 -2.33 -6.09
N PHE A 292 18.15 -1.41 -6.84
CA PHE A 292 18.86 -0.49 -7.73
C PHE A 292 18.37 0.97 -7.64
N ALA A 293 19.31 1.92 -7.71
CA ALA A 293 19.01 3.34 -7.90
C ALA A 293 19.74 3.90 -9.14
N GLY A 294 19.00 4.61 -10.00
CA GLY A 294 19.53 5.17 -11.24
C GLY A 294 18.99 6.55 -11.61
N GLY A 295 18.32 7.24 -10.68
CA GLY A 295 17.85 8.61 -10.89
C GLY A 295 18.76 9.63 -10.21
N VAL A 296 18.77 10.88 -10.68
CA VAL A 296 19.60 11.96 -10.12
C VAL A 296 19.21 12.19 -8.66
N VAL A 297 20.21 12.32 -7.78
CA VAL A 297 20.01 12.59 -6.35
C VAL A 297 20.67 13.91 -5.98
N TYR A 298 19.92 14.82 -5.37
CA TYR A 298 20.43 16.08 -4.83
C TYR A 298 20.06 16.22 -3.35
N GLY A 299 21.09 16.32 -2.50
CA GLY A 299 20.96 16.57 -1.06
C GLY A 299 22.16 17.35 -0.53
N ILE A 300 22.03 17.97 0.64
CA ILE A 300 23.05 18.90 1.18
C ILE A 300 23.99 18.19 2.17
N THR A 301 23.48 17.36 3.07
CA THR A 301 24.29 16.77 4.16
C THR A 301 24.55 15.27 3.99
N LYS A 302 23.53 14.42 4.16
CA LYS A 302 23.61 12.95 4.15
C LYS A 302 22.99 12.42 2.86
N THR A 303 23.75 12.54 1.77
CA THR A 303 23.31 12.14 0.43
C THR A 303 24.00 10.84 0.02
N GLY A 304 23.21 9.89 -0.48
CA GLY A 304 23.74 8.61 -0.97
C GLY A 304 23.10 8.15 -2.27
N GLY A 305 23.89 7.47 -3.10
CA GLY A 305 23.42 6.97 -4.40
C GLY A 305 22.30 5.94 -4.28
N LEU A 306 22.36 5.04 -3.29
CA LEU A 306 21.29 4.07 -3.00
C LEU A 306 20.53 4.42 -1.71
N VAL A 307 21.26 4.57 -0.60
CA VAL A 307 20.73 4.85 0.73
C VAL A 307 21.35 6.15 1.23
N GLY A 308 20.54 7.10 1.70
CA GLY A 308 21.06 8.36 2.28
C GLY A 308 21.77 8.12 3.61
N ASP A 309 21.05 7.56 4.58
CA ASP A 309 21.58 7.16 5.89
C ASP A 309 21.16 5.73 6.23
N GLY A 310 22.13 4.89 6.59
CA GLY A 310 21.98 3.45 6.70
C GLY A 310 22.62 2.84 7.94
N GLU A 311 22.91 3.64 8.99
CA GLU A 311 23.58 3.15 10.20
C GLU A 311 22.93 1.85 10.73
N SER A 312 23.72 0.77 10.81
CA SER A 312 23.30 -0.60 11.22
C SER A 312 22.41 -1.40 10.25
N SER A 313 22.20 -0.92 9.02
CA SER A 313 21.37 -1.63 8.04
C SER A 313 22.12 -2.71 7.24
N LYS A 314 21.41 -3.76 6.84
CA LYS A 314 21.97 -4.86 6.04
C LYS A 314 21.58 -4.67 4.57
N VAL A 315 22.53 -4.17 3.78
CA VAL A 315 22.35 -3.97 2.32
C VAL A 315 23.18 -4.99 1.55
N GLN A 316 22.55 -5.82 0.72
CA GLN A 316 23.19 -6.93 0.00
C GLN A 316 22.85 -6.90 -1.48
N ASN A 317 23.83 -7.19 -2.35
CA ASN A 317 23.63 -7.31 -3.80
C ASN A 317 22.81 -6.14 -4.40
N SER A 318 23.03 -4.93 -3.88
CA SER A 318 22.25 -3.75 -4.25
C SER A 318 23.19 -2.65 -4.69
N PHE A 319 22.79 -1.92 -5.72
CA PHE A 319 23.71 -1.10 -6.49
C PHE A 319 23.11 0.27 -6.82
N TRP A 320 23.95 1.26 -7.03
CA TRP A 320 23.54 2.52 -7.66
C TRP A 320 24.44 2.85 -8.84
N ASP A 321 23.86 3.51 -9.84
CA ASP A 321 24.62 4.06 -10.96
C ASP A 321 25.26 5.39 -10.53
N ILE A 322 26.59 5.40 -10.41
CA ILE A 322 27.37 6.57 -9.97
C ILE A 322 27.15 7.76 -10.92
N ASN A 323 27.10 7.49 -12.23
CA ASN A 323 26.97 8.53 -13.25
C ASN A 323 25.55 9.09 -13.27
N ALA A 324 24.53 8.23 -13.19
CA ALA A 324 23.14 8.65 -13.23
C ALA A 324 22.70 9.37 -11.94
N THR A 325 23.09 8.84 -10.77
CA THR A 325 22.75 9.44 -9.48
C THR A 325 23.56 10.69 -9.16
N GLN A 326 24.74 10.84 -9.79
CA GLN A 326 25.75 11.86 -9.48
C GLN A 326 26.31 11.74 -8.06
N GLN A 327 26.25 10.54 -7.48
CA GLN A 327 26.72 10.27 -6.11
C GLN A 327 27.90 9.30 -6.10
N SER A 328 28.98 9.68 -5.40
CA SER A 328 30.17 8.86 -5.22
C SER A 328 30.12 7.95 -3.98
N GLN A 329 29.16 8.16 -3.08
CA GLN A 329 29.00 7.42 -1.83
C GLN A 329 27.53 7.04 -1.58
N SER A 330 27.31 6.15 -0.62
CA SER A 330 25.99 5.70 -0.17
C SER A 330 26.10 5.12 1.24
N GLY A 331 25.03 5.23 2.04
CA GLY A 331 24.90 4.59 3.35
C GLY A 331 24.81 3.05 3.30
N GLY A 332 24.85 2.46 2.11
CA GLY A 332 24.94 1.02 1.87
C GLY A 332 24.87 0.66 0.38
N GLY A 333 25.19 -0.60 0.06
CA GLY A 333 25.28 -1.11 -1.33
C GLY A 333 26.62 -0.83 -2.00
N SER A 334 26.70 -1.05 -3.31
CA SER A 334 27.91 -0.83 -4.12
C SER A 334 27.65 0.07 -5.32
N GLY A 335 28.48 1.10 -5.52
CA GLY A 335 28.39 1.97 -6.68
C GLY A 335 29.02 1.32 -7.91
N LEU A 336 28.33 1.37 -9.05
CA LEU A 336 28.85 0.96 -10.34
C LEU A 336 28.71 2.12 -11.33
N SER A 337 29.65 2.24 -12.25
CA SER A 337 29.45 3.12 -13.42
C SER A 337 28.32 2.58 -14.31
N THR A 338 27.74 3.44 -15.14
CA THR A 338 26.72 3.03 -16.12
C THR A 338 27.19 1.86 -16.99
N ASN A 339 28.45 1.88 -17.44
CA ASN A 339 29.00 0.80 -18.26
C ASN A 339 29.08 -0.53 -17.51
N GLN A 340 29.43 -0.51 -16.23
CA GLN A 340 29.48 -1.72 -15.40
C GLN A 340 28.08 -2.32 -15.22
N MET A 341 27.07 -1.47 -14.98
CA MET A 341 25.67 -1.90 -14.85
C MET A 341 25.11 -2.57 -16.11
N LEU A 342 25.49 -2.06 -17.30
CA LEU A 342 25.03 -2.62 -18.57
C LEU A 342 25.73 -3.94 -18.95
N SER A 343 26.85 -4.25 -18.27
CA SER A 343 27.68 -5.43 -18.55
C SER A 343 27.50 -6.59 -17.58
N SER A 344 26.74 -6.38 -16.50
CA SER A 344 26.47 -7.34 -15.42
C SER A 344 25.12 -8.00 -15.55
#